data_AF-A0A9J9LFR6-F1
#
_entry.id   AF-A0A9J9LFR6-F1
#
_cell.length_a   1.000
_cell.length_b   1.000
_cell.length_c   1.000
_cell.angle_alpha   90.00
_cell.angle_beta   90.00
_cell.angle_gamma   90.00
#
_symmetry.space_group_name_H-M   'P 1'
#
loop_
_entity.id
_entity.type
_entity.pdbx_description
1 polymer ?
#
loop_
_entity_poly.entity_id
_entity_poly.type
_entity_poly.pdbx_seq_one_letter_code
_entity_poly.pdbx_strand_id
1 'polypeptide(L)'
;MNYETTANPAGGDDTRPFGGAPSEAGAEAYDVDDGMTEPPGDGEGEAYDPFSGRDDDDDGSGDSDGDGDAGRGEAVDVEYEGQLYQVPRPLKEALLRQADYTRKTMELADQRRALAADKAGIEQTQAMTVDEFQAMARLQAVDAELQDLARHDWTQLDPRHPDAAGLRAAVGRLVQEQQALHGRLTEHHHHKAAREQQEIARTRADTDHAMAREIRDWSPERRQALENFAIALGIPDELLGHASAAEMRILNLAYAGAQQLERQRAANRGAYRPAAEIGAGAGSGPSDPSRMTMAQYRAWRAKQK
;
A
#
# COMPACT_ATOMS: atom_id res chain seq x y z
N MET A 1 2.52 -8.73 51.00
CA MET A 1 3.48 -9.12 52.05
C MET A 1 3.97 -10.51 51.74
N ASN A 2 5.20 -10.62 51.24
CA ASN A 2 6.16 -11.69 51.50
C ASN A 2 7.47 -11.25 50.85
N TYR A 3 8.47 -11.06 51.71
CA TYR A 3 9.82 -10.65 51.39
C TYR A 3 10.64 -11.90 51.09
N GLU A 4 11.43 -11.90 50.02
CA GLU A 4 12.71 -12.62 50.03
C GLU A 4 13.80 -11.72 49.47
N THR A 5 14.79 -11.50 50.33
CA THR A 5 16.03 -10.77 50.17
C THR A 5 17.14 -11.81 50.20
N THR A 6 18.01 -11.82 49.18
CA THR A 6 19.45 -12.19 49.22
C THR A 6 19.97 -11.98 47.79
N ALA A 7 21.20 -11.58 47.46
CA ALA A 7 22.30 -10.92 48.13
C ALA A 7 23.26 -10.56 46.98
N ASN A 8 23.88 -9.39 47.06
CA ASN A 8 25.01 -8.98 46.22
C ASN A 8 26.27 -9.80 46.59
N PRO A 9 27.24 -9.99 45.68
CA PRO A 9 28.51 -9.33 45.98
C PRO A 9 29.22 -8.70 44.77
N ALA A 10 29.94 -7.63 45.13
CA ALA A 10 30.84 -6.79 44.36
C ALA A 10 31.98 -7.49 43.59
N GLY A 11 32.49 -6.79 42.56
CA GLY A 11 33.93 -6.47 42.47
C GLY A 11 34.67 -6.83 41.17
N GLY A 12 35.22 -5.80 40.51
CA GLY A 12 36.25 -5.85 39.43
C GLY A 12 35.69 -5.40 38.08
N ASP A 13 35.78 -4.13 37.65
CA ASP A 13 36.93 -3.25 37.40
C ASP A 13 37.91 -3.82 36.36
N ASP A 14 37.84 -3.32 35.11
CA ASP A 14 38.98 -2.70 34.43
C ASP A 14 38.63 -2.16 33.02
N THR A 15 38.59 -0.83 32.95
CA THR A 15 39.22 0.04 31.93
C THR A 15 39.02 -0.22 30.43
N ARG A 16 38.21 0.64 29.79
CA ARG A 16 38.43 1.09 28.40
C ARG A 16 39.17 2.43 28.45
N PRO A 17 40.34 2.59 27.81
CA PRO A 17 41.05 3.86 27.82
C PRO A 17 40.38 4.86 26.87
N PHE A 18 39.74 5.86 27.46
CA PHE A 18 39.54 7.19 26.87
C PHE A 18 40.61 8.11 27.44
N GLY A 19 41.33 8.84 26.60
CA GLY A 19 42.30 9.86 27.01
C GLY A 19 43.33 10.13 25.90
N GLY A 20 43.49 11.33 25.35
CA GLY A 20 42.98 12.61 25.80
C GLY A 20 43.11 13.72 24.75
N ALA A 21 42.52 14.84 25.10
CA ALA A 21 42.66 16.16 24.47
C ALA A 21 44.02 16.81 24.86
N PRO A 22 44.22 18.14 24.75
CA PRO A 22 44.17 19.09 23.62
C PRO A 22 45.50 19.90 23.50
N SER A 23 45.76 20.66 22.42
CA SER A 23 46.58 21.90 22.49
C SER A 23 46.58 22.72 21.19
N GLU A 24 46.82 24.01 21.37
CA GLU A 24 46.64 25.17 20.49
C GLU A 24 47.68 25.39 19.36
N ALA A 25 47.30 26.32 18.47
CA ALA A 25 48.11 27.35 17.79
C ALA A 25 49.02 26.97 16.60
N GLY A 26 48.83 27.70 15.48
CA GLY A 26 49.83 27.83 14.42
C GLY A 26 49.22 28.17 13.06
N ALA A 27 49.30 29.44 12.66
CA ALA A 27 48.95 29.95 11.34
C ALA A 27 50.07 29.65 10.30
N GLU A 28 49.68 29.41 9.04
CA GLU A 28 50.40 29.70 7.78
C GLU A 28 49.50 29.20 6.62
N ALA A 29 48.77 30.06 5.91
CA ALA A 29 49.21 30.90 4.79
C ALA A 29 49.81 30.08 3.62
N TYR A 30 48.98 29.78 2.63
CA TYR A 30 49.41 29.70 1.23
C TYR A 30 48.43 30.49 0.36
N ASP A 31 48.94 31.64 -0.09
CA ASP A 31 48.49 32.42 -1.23
C ASP A 31 48.39 31.55 -2.49
N VAL A 32 47.29 31.71 -3.24
CA VAL A 32 47.39 31.91 -4.70
C VAL A 32 46.44 33.04 -5.07
N ASP A 33 47.09 34.06 -5.63
CA ASP A 33 46.66 35.39 -5.99
C ASP A 33 45.96 35.45 -7.37
N ASP A 34 45.18 36.52 -7.50
CA ASP A 34 44.64 37.27 -8.63
C ASP A 34 43.99 36.60 -9.86
N GLY A 35 42.86 37.19 -10.23
CA GLY A 35 42.08 36.83 -11.41
C GLY A 35 40.70 37.48 -11.45
N MET A 36 40.62 38.76 -11.10
CA MET A 36 39.43 39.60 -11.23
C MET A 36 38.94 39.63 -12.69
N THR A 37 37.71 39.17 -12.98
CA THR A 37 36.96 39.66 -14.14
C THR A 37 35.46 39.57 -13.88
N GLU A 38 34.82 40.74 -13.95
CA GLU A 38 33.39 40.99 -13.83
C GLU A 38 32.56 40.18 -14.85
N PRO A 39 31.29 39.83 -14.55
CA PRO A 39 30.40 39.26 -15.54
C PRO A 39 29.88 40.37 -16.48
N PRO A 40 30.09 40.30 -17.81
CA PRO A 40 29.32 41.11 -18.74
C PRO A 40 27.92 40.52 -18.89
N GLY A 41 26.94 41.43 -19.00
CA GLY A 41 25.55 41.10 -19.23
C GLY A 41 25.23 40.67 -20.66
N ASP A 42 24.00 40.16 -20.77
CA ASP A 42 23.08 40.13 -21.91
C ASP A 42 23.58 39.68 -23.29
N GLY A 43 23.08 38.52 -23.75
CA GLY A 43 23.25 38.06 -25.12
C GLY A 43 22.79 36.62 -25.38
N GLU A 44 21.47 36.41 -25.48
CA GLU A 44 20.83 35.50 -26.45
C GLU A 44 21.39 34.05 -26.58
N GLY A 45 20.82 33.13 -25.79
CA GLY A 45 21.00 31.68 -25.97
C GLY A 45 19.85 31.09 -26.78
N GLU A 46 20.10 30.88 -28.07
CA GLU A 46 19.21 30.23 -29.02
C GLU A 46 18.80 28.81 -28.56
N ALA A 47 17.50 28.56 -28.53
CA ALA A 47 16.95 27.23 -28.34
C ALA A 47 17.17 26.40 -29.62
N TYR A 48 17.96 25.35 -29.49
CA TYR A 48 18.21 24.34 -30.52
C TYR A 48 16.90 23.59 -30.84
N ASP A 49 16.32 23.84 -32.02
CA ASP A 49 15.20 23.07 -32.60
C ASP A 49 15.77 21.95 -33.48
N PRO A 50 15.58 20.65 -33.13
CA PRO A 50 16.18 19.55 -33.88
C PRO A 50 15.39 19.14 -35.13
N PHE A 51 14.50 19.98 -35.69
CA PHE A 51 13.68 19.62 -36.86
C PHE A 51 13.75 20.58 -38.06
N SER A 52 14.87 21.27 -38.27
CA SER A 52 15.15 21.93 -39.56
C SER A 52 16.26 21.20 -40.30
N GLY A 53 15.89 20.30 -41.23
CA GLY A 53 16.87 19.57 -42.01
C GLY A 53 16.26 18.54 -42.96
N ARG A 54 15.52 19.02 -43.97
CA ARG A 54 15.33 18.34 -45.26
C ARG A 54 14.82 19.34 -46.28
N ASP A 55 15.76 20.12 -46.81
CA ASP A 55 15.66 20.67 -48.15
C ASP A 55 16.08 19.55 -49.09
N ASP A 56 15.13 19.04 -49.88
CA ASP A 56 15.43 18.35 -51.14
C ASP A 56 15.11 19.36 -52.24
N ASP A 57 16.17 19.94 -52.81
CA ASP A 57 16.14 20.67 -54.07
C ASP A 57 15.79 19.69 -55.20
N ASP A 58 14.68 19.93 -55.92
CA ASP A 58 14.49 19.43 -57.28
C ASP A 58 14.22 20.62 -58.22
N ASP A 59 15.07 20.66 -59.24
CA ASP A 59 15.33 21.71 -60.22
C ASP A 59 14.20 21.81 -61.26
N GLY A 60 13.96 23.03 -61.73
CA GLY A 60 12.85 23.35 -62.62
C GLY A 60 13.10 23.05 -64.10
N SER A 61 12.07 22.59 -64.80
CA SER A 61 11.61 23.17 -66.09
C SER A 61 10.46 22.37 -66.69
N GLY A 62 9.37 23.05 -67.02
CA GLY A 62 8.24 22.48 -67.76
C GLY A 62 7.12 23.50 -67.95
N ASP A 63 7.24 24.27 -69.02
CA ASP A 63 6.24 25.21 -69.55
C ASP A 63 4.90 24.50 -69.86
N SER A 64 3.77 25.04 -69.40
CA SER A 64 2.44 24.76 -69.97
C SER A 64 1.39 25.76 -69.49
N ASP A 65 0.93 26.58 -70.42
CA ASP A 65 -0.34 27.29 -70.37
C ASP A 65 -1.49 26.34 -70.01
N GLY A 66 -2.33 26.73 -69.05
CA GLY A 66 -3.51 25.97 -68.64
C GLY A 66 -4.45 26.78 -67.77
N ASP A 67 -5.40 27.46 -68.43
CA ASP A 67 -6.64 27.96 -67.86
C ASP A 67 -7.37 26.85 -67.07
N GLY A 68 -7.82 27.11 -65.83
CA GLY A 68 -8.50 26.07 -65.05
C GLY A 68 -8.83 26.38 -63.59
N ASP A 69 -10.06 26.85 -63.37
CA ASP A 69 -10.94 26.54 -62.22
C ASP A 69 -10.40 26.78 -60.79
N ALA A 70 -10.62 28.01 -60.30
CA ALA A 70 -10.82 28.23 -58.87
C ALA A 70 -12.12 27.53 -58.43
N GLY A 71 -12.02 26.48 -57.61
CA GLY A 71 -13.11 26.13 -56.69
C GLY A 71 -13.68 24.71 -56.69
N ARG A 72 -12.90 23.66 -56.95
CA ARG A 72 -13.33 22.28 -56.62
C ARG A 72 -12.25 21.46 -55.91
N GLY A 73 -11.85 21.90 -54.73
CA GLY A 73 -11.27 20.98 -53.74
C GLY A 73 -12.39 20.09 -53.21
N GLU A 74 -12.22 18.76 -53.28
CA GLU A 74 -13.18 17.77 -52.76
C GLU A 74 -13.72 18.20 -51.39
N ALA A 75 -15.02 18.48 -51.34
CA ALA A 75 -15.70 18.79 -50.10
C ALA A 75 -15.84 17.50 -49.29
N VAL A 76 -15.38 17.52 -48.05
CA VAL A 76 -15.40 16.35 -47.18
C VAL A 76 -16.32 16.65 -46.00
N ASP A 77 -17.17 15.68 -45.67
CA ASP A 77 -18.06 15.78 -44.52
C ASP A 77 -17.23 15.80 -43.22
N VAL A 78 -17.52 16.79 -42.37
CA VAL A 78 -16.97 16.93 -41.02
C VAL A 78 -18.12 17.14 -40.06
N GLU A 79 -18.18 16.33 -39.01
CA GLU A 79 -19.11 16.54 -37.92
C GLU A 79 -18.51 17.54 -36.93
N TYR A 80 -19.16 18.70 -36.80
CA TYR A 80 -18.78 19.76 -35.85
C TYR A 80 -20.02 20.14 -35.04
N GLU A 81 -19.88 20.17 -33.71
CA GLU A 81 -20.98 20.49 -32.77
C GLU A 81 -22.27 19.67 -32.99
N GLY A 82 -22.14 18.43 -33.48
CA GLY A 82 -23.26 17.51 -33.73
C GLY A 82 -24.01 17.75 -35.05
N GLN A 83 -23.47 18.56 -35.95
CA GLN A 83 -24.00 18.77 -37.31
C GLN A 83 -22.93 18.42 -38.37
N LEU A 84 -23.33 17.76 -39.45
CA LEU A 84 -22.46 17.44 -40.58
C LEU A 84 -22.34 18.66 -41.51
N TYR A 85 -21.12 19.14 -41.71
CA TYR A 85 -20.81 20.22 -42.66
C TYR A 85 -19.89 19.71 -43.77
N GLN A 86 -20.22 20.05 -45.02
CA GLN A 86 -19.31 19.89 -46.15
C GLN A 86 -18.34 21.06 -46.19
N VAL A 87 -17.10 20.79 -45.80
CA VAL A 87 -16.03 21.78 -45.84
C VAL A 87 -14.94 21.35 -46.83
N PRO A 88 -14.31 22.29 -47.54
CA PRO A 88 -13.11 22.01 -48.31
C PRO A 88 -12.05 21.30 -47.45
N ARG A 89 -11.36 20.30 -48.01
CA ARG A 89 -10.24 19.57 -47.37
C ARG A 89 -9.33 20.40 -46.43
N PRO A 90 -8.80 21.58 -46.81
CA PRO A 90 -7.93 22.35 -45.92
C PRO A 90 -8.61 22.86 -44.64
N LEU A 91 -9.92 23.13 -44.67
CA LEU A 91 -10.69 23.58 -43.50
C LEU A 91 -11.03 22.42 -42.56
N LYS A 92 -11.25 21.22 -43.09
CA LYS A 92 -11.37 19.99 -42.30
C LYS A 92 -10.12 19.74 -41.46
N GLU A 93 -8.94 19.84 -42.07
CA GLU A 93 -7.68 19.64 -41.35
C GLU A 93 -7.43 20.72 -40.28
N ALA A 94 -7.76 21.98 -40.57
CA ALA A 94 -7.65 23.06 -39.59
C ALA A 94 -8.57 22.82 -38.37
N LEU A 95 -9.81 22.38 -38.60
CA LEU A 95 -10.78 22.07 -37.55
C LEU A 95 -10.36 20.86 -36.70
N LEU A 96 -9.86 19.80 -37.33
CA LEU A 96 -9.32 18.62 -36.63
C LEU A 96 -8.10 18.99 -35.78
N ARG A 97 -7.17 19.80 -36.33
CA ARG A 97 -6.02 20.31 -35.56
C ARG A 97 -6.46 21.15 -34.36
N GLN A 98 -7.50 21.98 -34.52
CA GLN A 98 -8.03 22.79 -33.42
C GLN A 98 -8.67 21.90 -32.33
N ALA A 99 -9.47 20.91 -32.71
CA ALA A 99 -10.06 19.96 -31.78
C ALA A 99 -8.98 19.16 -31.01
N ASP A 100 -7.95 18.70 -31.71
CA ASP A 100 -6.79 18.03 -31.11
C ASP A 100 -6.03 18.95 -30.16
N TYR A 101 -5.82 20.21 -30.54
CA TYR A 101 -5.15 21.20 -29.68
C TYR A 101 -5.96 21.48 -28.42
N THR A 102 -7.28 21.65 -28.54
CA THR A 102 -8.18 21.85 -27.40
C THR A 102 -8.14 20.63 -26.48
N ARG A 103 -8.24 19.42 -27.03
CA ARG A 103 -8.16 18.17 -26.26
C ARG A 103 -6.80 18.02 -25.56
N LYS A 104 -5.70 18.24 -26.27
CA LYS A 104 -4.34 18.20 -25.70
C LYS A 104 -4.13 19.25 -24.62
N THR A 105 -4.67 20.45 -24.80
CA THR A 105 -4.58 21.51 -23.79
C THR A 105 -5.39 21.15 -22.54
N MET A 106 -6.57 20.54 -22.72
CA MET A 106 -7.36 20.02 -21.59
C MET A 106 -6.62 18.87 -20.89
N GLU A 107 -6.10 17.89 -21.63
CA GLU A 107 -5.32 16.77 -21.06
C GLU A 107 -4.07 17.27 -20.32
N LEU A 108 -3.35 18.26 -20.86
CA LEU A 108 -2.20 18.88 -20.19
C LEU A 108 -2.63 19.64 -18.92
N ALA A 109 -3.76 20.34 -18.97
CA ALA A 109 -4.30 21.02 -17.79
C ALA A 109 -4.71 20.02 -16.71
N ASP A 110 -5.34 18.90 -17.09
CA ASP A 110 -5.74 17.82 -16.19
C ASP A 110 -4.52 17.13 -15.56
N GLN A 111 -3.50 16.82 -16.37
CA GLN A 111 -2.23 16.27 -15.86
C GLN A 111 -1.54 17.22 -14.88
N ARG A 112 -1.49 18.52 -15.19
CA ARG A 112 -0.92 19.52 -14.28
C ARG A 112 -1.72 19.61 -12.97
N ARG A 113 -3.05 19.55 -13.03
CA ARG A 113 -3.89 19.54 -11.84
C ARG A 113 -3.68 18.28 -11.00
N ALA A 114 -3.59 17.12 -11.63
CA ALA A 114 -3.31 15.86 -10.94
C ALA A 114 -1.95 15.89 -10.23
N LEU A 115 -0.89 16.29 -10.93
CA LEU A 115 0.45 16.41 -10.36
C LEU A 115 0.52 17.46 -9.24
N ALA A 116 -0.20 18.57 -9.36
CA ALA A 116 -0.28 19.58 -8.31
C ALA A 116 -1.01 19.04 -7.06
N ALA A 117 -2.10 18.28 -7.26
CA ALA A 117 -2.83 17.63 -6.16
C ALA A 117 -1.96 16.58 -5.44
N ASP A 118 -1.22 15.76 -6.20
CA ASP A 118 -0.32 14.74 -5.64
C ASP A 118 0.80 15.39 -4.82
N LYS A 119 1.43 16.44 -5.35
CA LYS A 119 2.46 17.21 -4.62
C LYS A 119 1.91 17.80 -3.34
N ALA A 120 0.75 18.46 -3.40
CA ALA A 120 0.11 19.04 -2.22
C ALA A 120 -0.23 17.97 -1.17
N GLY A 121 -0.67 16.77 -1.59
CA GLY A 121 -0.94 15.65 -0.70
C GLY A 121 0.31 15.11 -0.01
N ILE A 122 1.42 14.99 -0.75
CA ILE A 122 2.72 14.58 -0.21
C ILE A 122 3.25 15.62 0.78
N GLU A 123 3.26 16.90 0.40
CA GLU A 123 3.70 18.00 1.26
C GLU A 123 2.90 18.08 2.55
N GLN A 124 1.57 17.92 2.47
CA GLN A 124 0.71 17.90 3.67
C GLN A 124 1.06 16.73 4.59
N THR A 125 1.28 15.54 4.04
CA THR A 125 1.60 14.34 4.82
C THR A 125 2.99 14.45 5.46
N GLN A 126 3.95 15.01 4.75
CA GLN A 126 5.29 15.30 5.29
C GLN A 126 5.22 16.34 6.40
N ALA A 127 4.49 17.44 6.20
CA ALA A 127 4.31 18.49 7.20
C ALA A 127 3.69 17.95 8.50
N MET A 128 2.65 17.10 8.39
CA MET A 128 2.03 16.45 9.55
C MET A 128 3.01 15.51 10.28
N THR A 129 3.80 14.74 9.54
CA THR A 129 4.78 13.80 10.12
C THR A 129 5.91 14.55 10.84
N VAL A 130 6.39 15.65 10.25
CA VAL A 130 7.41 16.51 10.86
C VAL A 130 6.86 17.19 12.12
N ASP A 131 5.63 17.72 12.06
CA ASP A 131 4.98 18.35 13.21
C ASP A 131 4.78 17.37 14.38
N GLU A 132 4.35 16.14 14.08
CA GLU A 132 4.23 15.06 15.07
C GLU A 132 5.58 14.72 15.70
N PHE A 133 6.63 14.52 14.90
CA PHE A 133 7.97 14.23 15.41
C PHE A 133 8.49 15.35 16.32
N GLN A 134 8.31 16.61 15.90
CA GLN A 134 8.68 17.78 16.71
C GLN A 134 7.87 17.84 18.01
N ALA A 135 6.56 17.56 17.96
CA ALA A 135 5.71 17.53 19.15
C ALA A 135 6.13 16.43 20.13
N MET A 136 6.48 15.23 19.64
CA MET A 136 6.99 14.14 20.48
C MET A 136 8.34 14.50 21.12
N ALA A 137 9.28 15.04 20.35
CA ALA A 137 10.58 15.46 20.86
C ALA A 137 10.44 16.57 21.92
N ARG A 138 9.56 17.55 21.66
CA ARG A 138 9.27 18.63 22.62
C ARG A 138 8.60 18.09 23.89
N LEU A 139 7.69 17.14 23.75
CA LEU A 139 7.04 16.51 24.90
C LEU A 139 8.06 15.80 25.80
N GLN A 140 8.97 15.03 25.22
CA GLN A 140 10.03 14.37 25.98
C GLN A 140 10.94 15.38 26.71
N ALA A 141 11.26 16.51 26.08
CA ALA A 141 12.05 17.57 26.71
C ALA A 141 11.29 18.21 27.89
N VAL A 142 10.02 18.56 27.70
CA VAL A 142 9.17 19.13 28.76
C VAL A 142 9.00 18.14 29.92
N ASP A 143 8.81 16.85 29.63
CA ASP A 143 8.71 15.80 30.64
C ASP A 143 10.00 15.67 31.46
N ALA A 144 11.16 15.75 30.81
CA ALA A 144 12.45 15.74 31.51
C ALA A 144 12.62 16.96 32.42
N GLU A 145 12.30 18.16 31.94
CA GLU A 145 12.34 19.40 32.74
C GLU A 145 11.40 19.32 33.95
N LEU A 146 10.18 18.82 33.75
CA LEU A 146 9.21 18.64 34.83
C LEU A 146 9.68 17.59 35.86
N GLN A 147 10.32 16.50 35.41
CA GLN A 147 10.87 15.48 36.31
C GLN A 147 12.03 16.02 37.14
N ASP A 148 12.93 16.81 36.55
CA ASP A 148 14.03 17.45 37.28
C ASP A 148 13.51 18.46 38.31
N LEU A 149 12.50 19.25 37.93
CA LEU A 149 11.82 20.17 38.83
C LEU A 149 11.06 19.44 39.96
N ALA A 150 10.48 18.27 39.69
CA ALA A 150 9.80 17.47 40.71
C ALA A 150 10.76 16.91 41.77
N ARG A 151 12.05 16.73 41.45
CA ARG A 151 13.08 16.31 42.41
C ARG A 151 13.57 17.45 43.30
N HIS A 152 13.27 18.69 42.96
CA HIS A 152 13.65 19.86 43.76
C HIS A 152 12.81 19.94 45.04
N ASP A 153 13.43 20.29 46.18
CA ASP A 153 12.72 20.42 47.45
C ASP A 153 12.00 21.77 47.53
N TRP A 154 10.75 21.80 47.07
CA TRP A 154 9.88 22.97 47.09
C TRP A 154 9.51 23.46 48.49
N THR A 155 9.72 22.63 49.54
CA THR A 155 9.33 22.98 50.91
C THR A 155 10.30 23.93 51.58
N GLN A 156 11.53 24.02 51.08
CA GLN A 156 12.56 24.94 51.58
C GLN A 156 12.59 26.28 50.86
N LEU A 157 11.79 26.45 49.81
CA LEU A 157 11.64 27.72 49.11
C LEU A 157 10.75 28.66 49.95
N ASP A 158 11.30 29.78 50.43
CA ASP A 158 10.50 30.81 51.10
C ASP A 158 9.41 31.33 50.13
N PRO A 159 8.12 31.17 50.44
CA PRO A 159 7.03 31.63 49.57
C PRO A 159 7.03 33.14 49.29
N ARG A 160 7.73 33.93 50.11
CA ARG A 160 7.85 35.39 49.98
C ARG A 160 9.06 35.80 49.12
N HIS A 161 9.92 34.84 48.75
CA HIS A 161 11.04 35.11 47.86
C HIS A 161 10.53 35.32 46.42
N PRO A 162 10.97 36.37 45.71
CA PRO A 162 10.53 36.65 44.34
C PRO A 162 10.77 35.49 43.38
N ASP A 163 11.86 34.74 43.58
CA ASP A 163 12.21 33.59 42.73
C ASP A 163 11.20 32.42 42.84
N ALA A 164 10.52 32.28 43.99
CA ALA A 164 9.52 31.23 44.19
C ALA A 164 8.28 31.42 43.31
N ALA A 165 7.86 32.68 43.10
CA ALA A 165 6.74 33.00 42.22
C ALA A 165 7.10 32.75 40.74
N GLY A 166 8.31 33.14 40.32
CA GLY A 166 8.81 32.89 38.96
C GLY A 166 8.92 31.41 38.64
N LEU A 167 9.41 30.61 39.59
CA LEU A 167 9.56 29.17 39.41
C LEU A 167 8.21 28.43 39.33
N ARG A 168 7.22 28.80 40.17
CA ARG A 168 5.84 28.28 40.05
C ARG A 168 5.20 28.64 38.71
N ALA A 169 5.42 29.86 38.22
CA ALA A 169 4.92 30.28 36.91
C ALA A 169 5.61 29.52 35.76
N ALA A 170 6.90 29.18 35.89
CA ALA A 170 7.61 28.34 34.93
C ALA A 170 7.03 26.92 34.89
N VAL A 171 6.84 26.27 36.04
CA VAL A 171 6.19 24.94 36.12
C VAL A 171 4.79 24.99 35.53
N GLY A 172 3.99 26.01 35.87
CA GLY A 172 2.64 26.18 35.31
C GLY A 172 2.64 26.26 33.77
N ARG A 173 3.61 26.97 33.18
CA ARG A 173 3.78 27.04 31.72
C ARG A 173 4.17 25.68 31.12
N LEU A 174 5.11 24.96 31.74
CA LEU A 174 5.52 23.63 31.28
C LEU A 174 4.38 22.62 31.33
N VAL A 175 3.56 22.63 32.38
CA VAL A 175 2.38 21.76 32.48
C VAL A 175 1.34 22.10 31.41
N GLN A 176 1.09 23.39 31.14
CA GLN A 176 0.20 23.82 30.06
C GLN A 176 0.72 23.40 28.69
N GLU A 177 2.04 23.55 28.46
CA GLU A 177 2.70 23.13 27.23
C GLU A 177 2.60 21.61 27.04
N GLN A 178 2.86 20.83 28.09
CA GLN A 178 2.70 19.37 28.09
C GLN A 178 1.28 18.97 27.68
N GLN A 179 0.26 19.60 28.26
CA GLN A 179 -1.15 19.32 27.93
C GLN A 179 -1.47 19.67 26.47
N ALA A 180 -0.97 20.80 25.98
CA ALA A 180 -1.14 21.20 24.58
C ALA A 180 -0.49 20.20 23.61
N LEU A 181 0.72 19.72 23.92
CA LEU A 181 1.43 18.72 23.12
C LEU A 181 0.69 17.37 23.09
N HIS A 182 0.18 16.91 24.23
CA HIS A 182 -0.65 15.70 24.28
C HIS A 182 -1.93 15.83 23.44
N GLY A 183 -2.61 16.99 23.53
CA GLY A 183 -3.78 17.27 22.70
C GLY A 183 -3.45 17.21 21.21
N ARG A 184 -2.34 17.83 20.81
CA ARG A 184 -1.85 17.84 19.43
C ARG A 184 -1.52 16.43 18.90
N LEU A 185 -0.82 15.62 19.69
CA LEU A 185 -0.49 14.24 19.31
C LEU A 185 -1.75 13.36 19.21
N THR A 186 -2.71 13.57 20.10
CA THR A 186 -4.00 12.87 20.06
C THR A 186 -4.77 13.23 18.79
N GLU A 187 -4.78 14.50 18.39
CA GLU A 187 -5.40 14.95 17.14
C GLU A 187 -4.72 14.34 15.90
N HIS A 188 -3.38 14.30 15.86
CA HIS A 188 -2.64 13.61 14.80
C HIS A 188 -3.01 12.13 14.71
N HIS A 189 -3.11 11.44 15.85
CA HIS A 189 -3.51 10.04 15.89
C HIS A 189 -4.93 9.83 15.35
N HIS A 190 -5.89 10.66 15.77
CA HIS A 190 -7.26 10.60 15.24
C HIS A 190 -7.31 10.87 13.74
N HIS A 191 -6.54 11.84 13.25
CA HIS A 191 -6.49 12.18 11.84
C HIS A 191 -5.88 11.04 11.00
N LYS A 192 -4.81 10.39 11.48
CA LYS A 192 -4.24 9.20 10.83
C LYS A 192 -5.22 8.04 10.77
N ALA A 193 -5.85 7.69 11.90
CA ALA A 193 -6.83 6.61 11.97
C ALA A 193 -8.03 6.86 11.04
N ALA A 194 -8.50 8.12 10.97
CA ALA A 194 -9.58 8.49 10.07
C ALA A 194 -9.18 8.34 8.58
N ARG A 195 -7.96 8.74 8.21
CA ARG A 195 -7.44 8.56 6.84
C ARG A 195 -7.30 7.09 6.47
N GLU A 196 -6.70 6.30 7.35
CA GLU A 196 -6.54 4.86 7.15
C GLU A 196 -7.89 4.16 6.95
N GLN A 197 -8.88 4.49 7.79
CA GLN A 197 -10.25 3.94 7.64
C GLN A 197 -10.89 4.32 6.30
N GLN A 198 -10.66 5.55 5.81
CA GLN A 198 -11.15 5.99 4.50
C GLN A 198 -10.44 5.27 3.35
N GLU A 199 -9.13 5.06 3.44
CA GLU A 199 -8.34 4.34 2.45
C GLU A 199 -8.72 2.86 2.37
N ILE A 200 -8.94 2.21 3.52
CA ILE A 200 -9.47 0.84 3.60
C ILE A 200 -10.85 0.79 2.94
N ALA A 201 -11.76 1.70 3.30
CA ALA A 201 -13.11 1.72 2.73
C ALA A 201 -13.10 1.91 1.21
N ARG A 202 -12.24 2.82 0.71
CA ARG A 202 -12.08 3.07 -0.73
C ARG A 202 -11.50 1.86 -1.45
N THR A 203 -10.40 1.30 -0.95
CA THR A 203 -9.75 0.11 -1.50
C THR A 203 -10.71 -1.07 -1.54
N ARG A 204 -11.51 -1.25 -0.48
CA ARG A 204 -12.55 -2.29 -0.42
C ARG A 204 -13.63 -2.08 -1.48
N ALA A 205 -14.16 -0.86 -1.61
CA ALA A 205 -15.18 -0.56 -2.61
C ALA A 205 -14.67 -0.76 -4.05
N ASP A 206 -13.45 -0.29 -4.35
CA ASP A 206 -12.82 -0.47 -5.65
C ASP A 206 -12.59 -1.95 -5.96
N THR A 207 -12.14 -2.72 -4.97
CA THR A 207 -11.97 -4.17 -5.07
C THR A 207 -13.30 -4.88 -5.28
N ASP A 208 -14.35 -4.51 -4.55
CA ASP A 208 -15.69 -5.09 -4.72
C ASP A 208 -16.25 -4.84 -6.11
N HIS A 209 -16.10 -3.62 -6.60
CA HIS A 209 -16.55 -3.26 -7.94
C HIS A 209 -15.77 -4.03 -9.02
N ALA A 210 -14.46 -4.24 -8.85
CA ALA A 210 -13.67 -5.07 -9.76
C ALA A 210 -14.10 -6.55 -9.70
N MET A 211 -14.26 -7.11 -8.50
CA MET A 211 -14.65 -8.50 -8.30
C MET A 211 -16.07 -8.79 -8.80
N ALA A 212 -17.00 -7.84 -8.67
CA ALA A 212 -18.38 -7.97 -9.17
C ALA A 212 -18.46 -8.07 -10.69
N ARG A 213 -17.49 -7.52 -11.43
CA ARG A 213 -17.40 -7.66 -12.89
C ARG A 213 -16.96 -9.06 -13.32
N GLU A 214 -16.14 -9.72 -12.50
CA GLU A 214 -15.53 -11.00 -12.84
C GLU A 214 -16.29 -12.21 -12.27
N ILE A 215 -16.90 -12.05 -11.08
CA ILE A 215 -17.61 -13.12 -10.36
C ILE A 215 -19.10 -12.81 -10.36
N ARG A 216 -19.89 -13.63 -11.08
CA ARG A 216 -21.35 -13.47 -11.20
C ARG A 216 -22.08 -13.41 -9.86
N ASP A 217 -21.64 -14.19 -8.86
CA ASP A 217 -22.25 -14.27 -7.53
C ASP A 217 -21.41 -13.53 -6.48
N TRP A 218 -20.80 -12.40 -6.84
CA TRP A 218 -20.09 -11.57 -5.87
C TRP A 218 -21.06 -10.92 -4.89
N SER A 219 -20.82 -11.09 -3.59
CA SER A 219 -21.62 -10.49 -2.52
C SER A 219 -20.75 -10.22 -1.30
N PRO A 220 -21.20 -9.37 -0.36
CA PRO A 220 -20.52 -9.15 0.92
C PRO A 220 -20.29 -10.43 1.71
N GLU A 221 -21.25 -11.37 1.68
CA GLU A 221 -21.14 -12.67 2.35
C GLU A 221 -20.06 -13.54 1.72
N ARG A 222 -19.93 -13.50 0.39
CA ARG A 222 -18.86 -14.23 -0.31
C ARG A 222 -17.50 -13.65 0.03
N ARG A 223 -17.37 -12.32 0.05
CA ARG A 223 -16.14 -11.64 0.51
C ARG A 223 -15.78 -12.10 1.93
N GLN A 224 -16.72 -12.04 2.87
CA GLN A 224 -16.48 -12.46 4.25
C GLN A 224 -16.05 -13.93 4.34
N ALA A 225 -16.63 -14.82 3.52
CA ALA A 225 -16.21 -16.21 3.47
C ALA A 225 -14.77 -16.39 2.97
N LEU A 226 -14.34 -15.57 2.01
CA LEU A 226 -12.97 -15.54 1.52
C LEU A 226 -12.01 -14.99 2.59
N GLU A 227 -12.37 -13.90 3.26
CA GLU A 227 -11.59 -13.30 4.34
C GLU A 227 -11.42 -14.30 5.50
N ASN A 228 -12.50 -14.97 5.93
CA ASN A 228 -12.43 -16.02 6.95
C ASN A 228 -11.57 -17.20 6.52
N PHE A 229 -11.62 -17.58 5.23
CA PHE A 229 -10.74 -18.62 4.67
C PHE A 229 -9.27 -18.19 4.69
N ALA A 230 -8.98 -16.93 4.35
CA ALA A 230 -7.63 -16.37 4.44
C ALA A 230 -7.10 -16.35 5.89
N ILE A 231 -7.94 -15.96 6.84
CA ILE A 231 -7.61 -16.00 8.28
C ILE A 231 -7.32 -17.43 8.72
N ALA A 232 -8.11 -18.41 8.27
CA ALA A 232 -7.87 -19.82 8.55
C ALA A 232 -6.54 -20.34 7.94
N LEU A 233 -6.02 -19.69 6.90
CA LEU A 233 -4.70 -19.96 6.32
C LEU A 233 -3.56 -19.21 7.02
N GLY A 234 -3.88 -18.36 8.01
CA GLY A 234 -2.89 -17.60 8.78
C GLY A 234 -2.61 -16.19 8.24
N ILE A 235 -3.43 -15.68 7.32
CA ILE A 235 -3.32 -14.30 6.83
C ILE A 235 -3.99 -13.37 7.85
N PRO A 236 -3.30 -12.35 8.38
CA PRO A 236 -3.87 -11.39 9.32
C PRO A 236 -4.96 -10.52 8.67
N ASP A 237 -5.96 -10.14 9.45
CA ASP A 237 -7.12 -9.36 8.99
C ASP A 237 -6.74 -7.98 8.43
N GLU A 238 -5.70 -7.35 8.98
CA GLU A 238 -5.17 -6.07 8.47
C GLU A 238 -4.81 -6.14 6.98
N LEU A 239 -4.15 -7.22 6.54
CA LEU A 239 -3.80 -7.37 5.13
C LEU A 239 -5.03 -7.57 4.25
N LEU A 240 -6.11 -8.12 4.80
CA LEU A 240 -7.37 -8.32 4.08
C LEU A 240 -8.15 -7.00 3.92
N GLY A 241 -7.98 -6.07 4.86
CA GLY A 241 -8.50 -4.70 4.74
C GLY A 241 -8.00 -3.98 3.48
N HIS A 242 -6.75 -4.23 3.09
CA HIS A 242 -6.09 -3.61 1.94
C HIS A 242 -5.95 -4.53 0.72
N ALA A 243 -6.59 -5.71 0.74
CA ALA A 243 -6.46 -6.68 -0.32
C ALA A 243 -6.98 -6.13 -1.66
N SER A 244 -6.12 -6.16 -2.67
CA SER A 244 -6.40 -5.78 -4.04
C SER A 244 -7.33 -6.78 -4.74
N ALA A 245 -7.91 -6.37 -5.87
CA ALA A 245 -8.69 -7.26 -6.73
C ALA A 245 -7.88 -8.46 -7.26
N ALA A 246 -6.56 -8.34 -7.43
CA ALA A 246 -5.73 -9.48 -7.82
C ALA A 246 -5.60 -10.51 -6.69
N GLU A 247 -5.39 -10.05 -5.46
CA GLU A 247 -5.28 -10.92 -4.28
C GLU A 247 -6.63 -11.60 -3.98
N MET A 248 -7.74 -10.86 -4.06
CA MET A 248 -9.08 -11.43 -3.88
C MET A 248 -9.44 -12.46 -4.95
N ARG A 249 -8.97 -12.28 -6.20
CA ARG A 249 -9.09 -13.29 -7.26
C ARG A 249 -8.35 -14.58 -6.90
N ILE A 250 -7.07 -14.45 -6.51
CA ILE A 250 -6.24 -15.60 -6.11
C ILE A 250 -6.89 -16.33 -4.94
N LEU A 251 -7.38 -15.58 -3.94
CA LEU A 251 -8.05 -16.13 -2.79
C LEU A 251 -9.35 -16.86 -3.16
N ASN A 252 -10.13 -16.30 -4.08
CA ASN A 252 -11.34 -16.95 -4.59
C ASN A 252 -11.03 -18.26 -5.35
N LEU A 253 -9.98 -18.28 -6.16
CA LEU A 253 -9.52 -19.50 -6.84
C LEU A 253 -9.04 -20.56 -5.86
N ALA A 254 -8.25 -20.14 -4.86
CA ALA A 254 -7.77 -21.03 -3.79
C ALA A 254 -8.95 -21.63 -3.00
N TYR A 255 -9.94 -20.80 -2.65
CA TYR A 255 -11.14 -21.23 -1.96
C TYR A 255 -11.96 -22.24 -2.78
N ALA A 256 -12.17 -21.96 -4.08
CA ALA A 256 -12.86 -22.87 -4.98
C ALA A 256 -12.12 -24.21 -5.13
N GLY A 257 -10.79 -24.18 -5.23
CA GLY A 257 -9.94 -25.37 -5.27
C GLY A 257 -10.01 -26.20 -3.99
N ALA A 258 -9.95 -25.54 -2.82
CA ALA A 258 -10.09 -26.19 -1.52
C ALA A 258 -11.44 -26.91 -1.39
N GLN A 259 -12.53 -26.26 -1.78
CA GLN A 259 -13.86 -26.88 -1.79
C GLN A 259 -13.94 -28.09 -2.73
N GLN A 260 -13.36 -28.01 -3.92
CA GLN A 260 -13.35 -29.14 -4.85
C GLN A 260 -12.57 -30.32 -4.28
N LEU A 261 -11.40 -30.06 -3.67
CA LEU A 261 -10.59 -31.11 -3.05
C LEU A 261 -11.33 -31.76 -1.88
N GLU A 262 -12.04 -30.98 -1.07
CA GLU A 262 -12.86 -31.52 0.01
C GLU A 262 -14.02 -32.39 -0.51
N ARG A 263 -14.72 -31.94 -1.56
CA ARG A 263 -15.77 -32.74 -2.22
C ARG A 263 -15.23 -34.04 -2.79
N GLN A 264 -14.06 -34.01 -3.44
CA GLN A 264 -13.39 -35.22 -3.94
C GLN A 264 -13.00 -36.16 -2.80
N ARG A 265 -12.45 -35.63 -1.71
CA ARG A 265 -12.12 -36.41 -0.50
C ARG A 265 -13.35 -37.02 0.16
N ALA A 266 -14.48 -36.31 0.17
CA ALA A 266 -15.74 -36.81 0.70
C ALA A 266 -16.35 -37.90 -0.20
N ALA A 267 -16.35 -37.69 -1.51
CA ALA A 267 -16.81 -38.67 -2.49
C ALA A 267 -15.99 -39.97 -2.43
N ASN A 268 -14.66 -39.86 -2.34
CA ASN A 268 -13.78 -41.03 -2.22
C ASN A 268 -13.92 -41.76 -0.88
N ARG A 269 -14.25 -41.05 0.21
CA ARG A 269 -14.56 -41.67 1.51
C ARG A 269 -15.82 -42.56 1.45
N GLY A 270 -16.80 -42.23 0.61
CA GLY A 270 -17.99 -43.06 0.40
C GLY A 270 -17.80 -44.25 -0.56
N ALA A 271 -16.67 -44.30 -1.29
CA ALA A 271 -16.39 -45.33 -2.28
C ALA A 271 -15.81 -46.63 -1.67
N TYR A 272 -15.36 -46.60 -0.42
CA TYR A 272 -14.91 -47.80 0.29
C TYR A 272 -16.09 -48.41 1.06
N ARG A 273 -16.91 -49.23 0.38
CA ARG A 273 -17.79 -50.16 1.08
C ARG A 273 -16.91 -51.26 1.68
N PRO A 274 -16.96 -51.54 3.00
CA PRO A 274 -16.27 -52.71 3.52
C PRO A 274 -16.78 -53.94 2.76
N ALA A 275 -15.86 -54.78 2.29
CA ALA A 275 -16.22 -56.04 1.66
C ALA A 275 -17.21 -56.75 2.58
N ALA A 276 -18.38 -57.12 2.05
CA ALA A 276 -19.38 -57.84 2.82
C ALA A 276 -18.69 -59.04 3.46
N GLU A 277 -18.70 -59.11 4.79
CA GLU A 277 -18.39 -60.37 5.47
C GLU A 277 -19.26 -61.42 4.81
N ILE A 278 -18.63 -62.48 4.33
CA ILE A 278 -19.31 -63.61 3.73
C ILE A 278 -20.17 -64.19 4.84
N GLY A 279 -21.42 -63.74 4.92
CA GLY A 279 -22.44 -64.32 5.75
C GLY A 279 -22.50 -65.78 5.35
N ALA A 280 -22.27 -66.66 6.33
CA ALA A 280 -22.50 -68.08 6.24
C ALA A 280 -24.00 -68.32 6.00
N GLY A 281 -24.43 -68.10 4.76
CA GLY A 281 -25.75 -68.44 4.27
C GLY A 281 -25.77 -69.92 3.96
N ALA A 282 -26.59 -70.64 4.71
CA ALA A 282 -26.96 -72.02 4.49
C ALA A 282 -27.31 -72.26 3.01
N GLY A 283 -26.37 -72.87 2.28
CA GLY A 283 -26.53 -73.33 0.90
C GLY A 283 -26.27 -74.83 0.87
N SER A 284 -27.34 -75.60 0.73
CA SER A 284 -27.41 -77.06 0.64
C SER A 284 -26.41 -77.65 -0.37
N GLY A 285 -25.25 -78.09 0.12
CA GLY A 285 -24.33 -79.01 -0.57
C GLY A 285 -24.12 -80.27 0.28
N PRO A 286 -23.67 -81.40 -0.32
CA PRO A 286 -23.53 -82.66 0.40
C PRO A 286 -22.58 -82.47 1.59
N SER A 287 -23.08 -82.66 2.80
CA SER A 287 -22.28 -82.45 4.01
C SER A 287 -21.10 -83.41 4.03
N ASP A 288 -19.89 -82.85 4.06
CA ASP A 288 -18.63 -83.60 4.15
C ASP A 288 -18.64 -84.50 5.41
N PRO A 289 -18.50 -85.83 5.28
CA PRO A 289 -18.56 -86.77 6.39
C PRO A 289 -17.49 -86.52 7.46
N SER A 290 -16.39 -85.85 7.11
CA SER A 290 -15.29 -85.52 8.04
C SER A 290 -15.63 -84.39 9.01
N ARG A 291 -16.70 -83.63 8.75
CA ARG A 291 -17.16 -82.51 9.57
C ARG A 291 -18.42 -82.82 10.39
N MET A 292 -18.90 -84.05 10.35
CA MET A 292 -20.03 -84.50 11.15
C MET A 292 -19.58 -84.97 12.53
N THR A 293 -20.39 -84.66 13.55
CA THR A 293 -20.22 -85.29 14.87
C THR A 293 -20.49 -86.80 14.77
N MET A 294 -19.95 -87.60 15.69
CA MET A 294 -20.10 -89.07 15.61
C MET A 294 -21.56 -89.54 15.62
N ALA A 295 -22.46 -88.81 16.28
CA ALA A 295 -23.90 -89.11 16.25
C ALA A 295 -24.50 -88.85 14.86
N GLN A 296 -24.11 -87.75 14.21
CA GLN A 296 -24.57 -87.39 12.87
C GLN A 296 -23.99 -88.31 11.79
N TYR A 297 -22.72 -88.70 11.90
CA TYR A 297 -22.09 -89.65 10.99
C TYR A 297 -22.78 -91.03 11.05
N ARG A 298 -23.12 -91.51 12.25
CA ARG A 298 -23.85 -92.78 12.42
C ARG A 298 -25.24 -92.75 11.76
N ALA A 299 -25.98 -91.66 11.92
CA ALA A 299 -27.28 -91.49 11.28
C ALA A 299 -27.19 -91.37 9.75
N TRP A 300 -26.17 -90.67 9.25
CA TRP A 300 -25.88 -90.57 7.81
C TRP A 300 -25.53 -91.94 7.21
N ARG A 301 -24.67 -92.72 7.87
CA ARG A 301 -24.25 -94.05 7.40
C ARG A 301 -25.34 -95.11 7.51
N ALA A 302 -26.28 -94.96 8.45
CA ALA A 302 -27.45 -95.84 8.55
C ALA A 302 -28.45 -95.63 7.41
N LYS A 303 -28.50 -94.44 6.80
CA LYS A 303 -29.32 -94.15 5.60
C LYS A 303 -28.69 -94.62 4.28
N GLN A 304 -27.44 -95.07 4.30
CA GLN A 304 -26.69 -95.56 3.13
C GLN A 304 -26.70 -97.09 3.00
N LYS A 305 -27.51 -97.79 3.81
CA LYS A 305 -27.65 -99.25 3.84
C LYS A 305 -29.10 -99.62 3.56
#